data_AF-A0A8S2VEL2-F1
#
_entry.id   AF-A0A8S2VEL2-F1
#
_cell.length_a   1.000
_cell.length_b   1.000
_cell.length_c   1.000
_cell.angle_alpha   90.00
_cell.angle_beta   90.00
_cell.angle_gamma   90.00
#
_symmetry.space_group_name_H-M   'P 1'
#
loop_
_entity.id
_entity.type
_entity.pdbx_description
1 polymer ?
#
loop_
_entity_poly.entity_id
_entity_poly.type
_entity_poly.pdbx_seq_one_letter_code
_entity_poly.pdbx_strand_id
1 'polypeptide(L)' 'LNIEPNHTTMAGHAYEHDVEMCSRYGMLGSIDSNTGDSSLGWDTDQFPMNLRDCAFVMKTVIAQGGLAPGGL' A
#
# COMPACT_ATOMS: atom_id res chain seq x y z
N LEU A 1 7.93 8.56 -0.34
CA LEU A 1 7.55 7.63 -1.43
C LEU A 1 6.04 7.57 -1.50
N ASN A 2 5.53 7.45 -2.73
CA ASN A 2 4.14 7.13 -2.99
C ASN A 2 4.07 5.62 -3.23
N ILE A 3 3.34 4.88 -2.40
CA ILE A 3 3.27 3.42 -2.49
C ILE A 3 1.92 3.01 -3.05
N GLU A 4 1.96 2.17 -4.08
CA GLU A 4 0.77 1.57 -4.66
C GLU A 4 0.76 0.07 -4.34
N PRO A 5 -0.26 -0.45 -3.66
CA PRO A 5 -0.30 -1.86 -3.29
C PRO A 5 -0.36 -2.81 -4.49
N ASN A 6 -0.94 -2.42 -5.63
CA ASN A 6 -0.88 -3.27 -6.82
C ASN A 6 0.57 -3.42 -7.33
N HIS A 7 1.33 -2.32 -7.46
CA HIS A 7 2.76 -2.36 -7.80
C HIS A 7 3.58 -3.20 -6.81
N THR A 8 3.23 -3.11 -5.52
CA THR A 8 3.84 -3.92 -4.45
C THR A 8 3.67 -5.41 -4.73
N THR A 9 2.43 -5.85 -5.05
CA THR A 9 2.16 -7.26 -5.37
C THR A 9 2.78 -7.71 -6.70
N MET A 10 2.84 -6.83 -7.71
CA MET A 10 3.53 -7.10 -8.98
C MET A 10 5.05 -7.25 -8.82
N ALA A 11 5.64 -6.57 -7.83
CA ALA A 11 7.03 -6.76 -7.44
C ALA A 11 7.28 -8.07 -6.64
N GLY A 12 6.22 -8.85 -6.38
CA GLY A 12 6.30 -10.12 -5.65
C GLY A 12 6.31 -9.97 -4.13
N HIS A 13 5.96 -8.80 -3.61
CA HIS A 13 5.86 -8.55 -2.18
C HIS A 13 4.42 -8.75 -1.68
N ALA A 14 4.24 -8.94 -0.38
CA ALA A 14 2.92 -8.91 0.23
C ALA A 14 2.33 -7.49 0.14
N TYR A 15 1.00 -7.38 0.05
CA TYR A 15 0.27 -6.14 -0.22
C TYR A 15 0.70 -4.94 0.65
N GLU A 16 0.90 -5.18 1.94
CA GLU A 16 1.27 -4.17 2.95
C GLU A 16 2.77 -3.94 3.10
N HIS A 17 3.61 -4.81 2.51
CA HIS A 17 5.05 -4.87 2.79
C HIS A 17 5.76 -3.53 2.52
N ASP A 18 5.56 -2.96 1.34
CA ASP A 18 6.28 -1.73 0.96
C ASP A 18 5.81 -0.53 1.77
N VAL A 19 4.55 -0.51 2.21
CA VAL A 19 4.02 0.50 3.15
C VAL A 19 4.73 0.38 4.49
N GLU A 20 4.85 -0.83 5.05
CA GLU A 20 5.54 -1.07 6.33
C GLU A 20 7.02 -0.71 6.24
N MET A 21 7.70 -1.16 5.19
CA MET A 21 9.11 -0.86 4.98
C MET A 21 9.35 0.64 4.83
N CYS A 22 8.57 1.34 4.00
CA CYS A 22 8.70 2.77 3.84
C CYS A 22 8.43 3.52 5.14
N SER A 23 7.44 3.12 5.93
CA SER A 23 7.16 3.74 7.22
C SER A 23 8.32 3.58 8.20
N ARG A 24 8.89 2.36 8.30
CA ARG A 24 10.03 2.06 9.19
C ARG A 24 11.29 2.86 8.86
N TYR A 25 11.50 3.23 7.60
CA TYR A 25 12.61 4.08 7.17
C TYR A 25 12.27 5.58 7.12
N GLY A 26 11.07 5.98 7.56
CA GLY A 26 10.65 7.39 7.53
C GLY A 26 10.46 7.93 6.11
N MET A 27 10.15 7.05 5.15
CA MET A 27 10.03 7.35 3.72
C MET A 27 8.59 7.22 3.20
N LEU A 28 7.61 6.80 3.99
CA LEU A 28 6.21 6.71 3.56
C LEU A 28 5.58 8.11 3.50
N GLY A 29 5.27 8.59 2.30
CA GLY A 29 4.75 9.95 2.09
C GLY A 29 3.28 9.98 1.66
N SER A 30 2.87 9.07 0.77
CA SER A 30 1.50 8.95 0.24
C SER A 30 1.27 7.50 -0.18
N ILE A 31 0.01 7.13 -0.40
CA ILE A 31 -0.39 5.81 -0.89
C ILE A 31 -1.37 6.03 -2.06
N ASP A 32 -1.17 5.33 -3.18
CA ASP A 32 -2.20 5.24 -4.23
C ASP A 32 -3.06 4.02 -3.91
N SER A 33 -4.28 4.26 -3.40
CA SER A 33 -5.11 3.21 -2.79
C SER A 33 -5.84 2.35 -3.83
N ASN A 34 -5.21 1.27 -4.28
CA ASN A 34 -5.79 0.28 -5.20
C ASN A 34 -5.42 -1.18 -4.84
N THR A 35 -5.86 -2.14 -5.65
CA THR A 35 -5.46 -3.55 -5.57
C THR A 35 -5.29 -4.16 -6.96
N GLY A 36 -4.53 -5.25 -7.00
CA GLY A 36 -4.38 -6.13 -8.16
C GLY A 36 -5.25 -7.37 -8.12
N ASP A 37 -5.06 -8.21 -9.14
CA ASP A 37 -5.50 -9.60 -9.17
C ASP A 37 -4.27 -10.51 -9.27
N SER A 38 -4.09 -11.40 -8.29
CA SER A 38 -2.94 -12.33 -8.26
C SER A 38 -2.84 -13.29 -9.46
N SER A 39 -3.93 -13.48 -10.21
CA SER A 39 -3.95 -14.27 -11.44
C SER A 39 -3.57 -13.49 -12.69
N LEU A 40 -3.46 -12.15 -12.58
CA LEU A 40 -3.16 -11.23 -13.68
C LEU A 40 -1.82 -10.55 -13.41
N GLY A 41 -0.81 -10.86 -14.22
CA GLY A 41 0.55 -10.32 -14.07
C GLY A 41 0.74 -8.88 -14.56
N TRP A 42 -0.31 -8.07 -14.53
CA TRP A 42 -0.28 -6.67 -14.98
C TRP A 42 -1.12 -5.79 -14.06
N ASP A 43 -0.92 -4.48 -14.21
CA ASP A 43 -1.58 -3.48 -13.38
C ASP A 43 -3.07 -3.37 -13.72
N THR A 44 -3.96 -3.58 -12.74
CA THR A 44 -5.42 -3.64 -12.95
C THR A 44 -6.17 -2.46 -12.35
N ASP A 45 -5.52 -1.67 -11.48
CA ASP A 45 -6.10 -0.48 -10.86
C ASP A 45 -7.48 -0.69 -10.21
N GLN A 46 -7.72 -1.85 -9.62
CA GLN A 46 -9.00 -2.13 -9.00
C GLN A 46 -9.13 -1.37 -7.68
N PHE A 47 -10.36 -0.96 -7.34
CA PHE A 47 -10.61 -0.40 -6.01
C PHE A 47 -10.24 -1.42 -4.92
N PRO A 48 -9.73 -0.96 -3.76
CA PRO A 48 -9.35 -1.84 -2.68
C PRO A 48 -10.61 -2.43 -2.02
N MET A 49 -10.80 -3.74 -2.17
CA MET A 49 -12.02 -4.44 -1.72
C MET A 49 -11.78 -5.40 -0.55
N ASN A 50 -10.53 -5.74 -0.23
CA ASN A 50 -10.20 -6.64 0.87
C ASN A 50 -9.98 -5.86 2.17
N LEU A 51 -10.94 -5.98 3.09
CA LEU A 51 -10.91 -5.30 4.39
C LEU A 51 -9.66 -5.61 5.22
N ARG A 52 -9.14 -6.85 5.14
CA ARG A 52 -7.96 -7.26 5.92
C ARG A 52 -6.72 -6.49 5.46
N ASP A 53 -6.53 -6.40 4.15
CA ASP A 53 -5.36 -5.77 3.56
C ASP A 53 -5.39 -4.26 3.81
N CYS A 54 -6.55 -3.64 3.64
CA CYS A 54 -6.79 -2.24 4.02
C CYS A 54 -6.49 -1.99 5.51
N ALA A 55 -6.91 -2.89 6.39
CA ALA A 55 -6.67 -2.76 7.83
C ALA A 55 -5.18 -2.84 8.17
N PHE A 56 -4.40 -3.70 7.50
CA PHE A 56 -2.94 -3.77 7.69
C PHE A 56 -2.24 -2.50 7.22
N VAL A 57 -2.59 -1.97 6.04
CA VAL A 57 -2.06 -0.70 5.55
C VAL A 57 -2.38 0.44 6.51
N MET A 58 -3.64 0.57 6.95
CA MET A 58 -4.05 1.65 7.85
C MET A 58 -3.44 1.53 9.24
N LYS A 59 -3.19 0.32 9.74
CA LYS A 59 -2.44 0.11 10.99
C LYS A 59 -1.06 0.76 10.91
N THR A 60 -0.34 0.60 9.79
CA THR A 60 0.97 1.24 9.57
C THR A 60 0.86 2.76 9.49
N VAL A 61 -0.12 3.27 8.73
CA VAL A 61 -0.36 4.72 8.61
C VAL A 61 -0.63 5.36 9.97
N ILE A 62 -1.47 4.75 10.80
CA ILE A 62 -1.76 5.26 12.15
C ILE A 62 -0.51 5.19 13.04
N ALA A 63 0.24 4.08 12.99
CA ALA A 63 1.44 3.91 13.80
C ALA A 63 2.53 4.94 13.48
N GLN A 64 2.64 5.40 12.23
CA GLN A 64 3.60 6.44 11.86
C GLN A 64 3.14 7.87 12.22
N GLY A 65 1.86 8.06 12.55
CA GLY A 65 1.27 9.38 12.83
C GLY A 65 0.50 10.01 11.66
N GLY A 66 0.08 9.22 10.67
CA GLY A 66 -0.69 9.67 9.51
C GLY A 66 0.15 9.93 8.25
N LEU A 67 -0.48 10.50 7.23
CA LEU A 67 0.16 10.92 5.98
C LEU A 67 0.12 12.44 5.87
N ALA A 68 1.27 13.05 5.60
CA ALA A 68 1.39 14.47 5.27
C ALA A 68 2.69 14.71 4.48
N PRO A 69 2.68 15.51 3.42
CA PRO A 69 1.53 16.21 2.83
C PRO A 69 0.66 15.33 1.90
N GLY A 70 0.95 14.02 1.79
CA GLY A 70 0.25 13.09 0.91
C GLY A 70 -1.12 12.65 1.42
N GLY A 71 -1.68 11.62 0.77
CA GLY A 71 -3.01 11.08 1.05
C GLY A 71 -3.16 9.63 0.62
N LEU A 72 -4.42 9.24 0.45
CA LEU A 72 -4.86 7.96 -0.14
C LEU A 72 -5.40 8.20 -1.55
#